data_AF-A0A9W9Y7R3-F1
#
_entry.id   AF-A0A9W9Y7R3-F1
#
_cell.length_a   1.000
_cell.length_b   1.000
_cell.length_c   1.000
_cell.angle_alpha   90.00
_cell.angle_beta   90.00
_cell.angle_gamma   90.00
#
_symmetry.space_group_name_H-M   'P 1'
#
loop_
_entity.id
_entity.type
_entity.pdbx_description
1 polymer ?
#
loop_
_entity_poly.entity_id
_entity_poly.type
_entity_poly.pdbx_seq_one_letter_code
_entity_poly.pdbx_strand_id
1 'polypeptide(L)'
;MQASRNVSDWWLAYWISHSRVSSNVSTIRQHVNVTSADQWGHVMSPVMTADQLGMHTVTFYLVVYGGLAVANTIFTLFRAFLFAYGGICAARVLHSRLLKSILSAPVSFFDVTPIGRIINRFSSDIYSIDDSLPFILNIFLAQAFGVAGTVVITCYGLPWFLLVLFPLVLVYYYIQNYYRRTSRELKRLMSVSLSPIYAHFSETLTDSPPYEH
;
A
#
# COMPACT_ATOMS: atom_id res chain seq x y z
N MET A 1 8.93 -9.99 16.54
CA MET A 1 8.84 -10.49 15.14
C MET A 1 9.10 -12.00 15.02
N GLN A 2 9.99 -12.61 15.82
CA GLN A 2 10.18 -14.09 15.80
C GLN A 2 9.04 -14.87 16.48
N ALA A 3 8.47 -14.34 17.57
CA ALA A 3 7.37 -14.99 18.27
C ALA A 3 6.11 -15.21 17.39
N SER A 4 5.76 -14.24 16.53
CA SER A 4 4.60 -14.36 15.63
C SER A 4 4.82 -15.41 14.54
N ARG A 5 6.06 -15.61 14.07
CA ARG A 5 6.42 -16.68 13.13
C ARG A 5 6.32 -18.05 13.78
N ASN A 6 6.83 -18.19 15.01
CA ASN A 6 6.79 -19.46 15.72
C ASN A 6 5.35 -19.91 16.01
N VAL A 7 4.45 -18.96 16.31
CA VAL A 7 3.02 -19.24 16.52
C VAL A 7 2.33 -19.62 15.20
N SER A 8 2.65 -18.96 14.09
CA SER A 8 2.08 -19.33 12.79
C SER A 8 2.54 -20.72 12.33
N ASP A 9 3.81 -21.05 12.55
CA ASP A 9 4.38 -22.35 12.18
C ASP A 9 3.82 -23.48 13.05
N TRP A 10 3.65 -23.22 14.35
CA TRP A 10 3.01 -24.17 15.26
C TRP A 10 1.54 -24.42 14.89
N TRP A 11 0.80 -23.37 14.57
CA TRP A 11 -0.59 -23.47 14.14
C TRP A 11 -0.74 -24.25 12.82
N LEU A 12 0.12 -23.96 11.82
CA LEU A 12 0.16 -24.69 10.56
C LEU A 12 0.47 -26.17 10.77
N ALA A 13 1.45 -26.49 11.63
CA ALA A 13 1.80 -27.87 11.95
C ALA A 13 0.63 -28.61 12.63
N TYR A 14 -0.04 -27.96 13.58
CA TYR A 14 -1.22 -28.52 14.24
C TYR A 14 -2.37 -28.78 13.26
N TRP A 15 -2.67 -27.81 12.39
CA TRP A 15 -3.75 -27.92 11.42
C TRP A 15 -3.48 -29.02 10.37
N ILE A 16 -2.25 -29.11 9.85
CA ILE A 16 -1.84 -30.16 8.91
C ILE A 16 -1.89 -31.56 9.56
N SER A 17 -1.51 -31.67 10.83
CA SER A 17 -1.59 -32.93 11.57
C SER A 17 -3.04 -33.40 11.74
N HIS A 18 -3.92 -32.50 12.18
CA HIS A 18 -5.31 -32.82 12.47
C HIS A 18 -6.11 -33.16 11.19
N SER A 19 -5.81 -32.47 10.08
CA SER A 19 -6.43 -32.76 8.78
C SER A 19 -6.03 -34.14 8.24
N ARG A 20 -4.76 -34.55 8.37
CA ARG A 20 -4.30 -35.89 7.93
C ARG A 20 -4.90 -37.04 8.73
N VAL A 21 -5.09 -36.85 10.05
CA VAL A 21 -5.71 -37.86 10.91
C VAL A 21 -7.18 -38.07 10.53
N SER A 22 -7.92 -36.99 10.24
CA SER A 22 -9.31 -37.09 9.81
C SER A 22 -9.46 -37.85 8.48
N SER A 23 -8.51 -37.71 7.54
CA SER A 23 -8.53 -38.41 6.24
C SER A 23 -8.19 -39.91 6.35
N ASN A 24 -7.29 -40.28 7.27
CA ASN A 24 -6.87 -41.68 7.44
C ASN A 24 -7.95 -42.49 8.19
N VAL A 25 -8.66 -41.88 9.15
CA VAL A 25 -9.75 -42.54 9.90
C VAL A 25 -10.97 -42.82 9.03
N SER A 26 -11.33 -41.93 8.10
CA SER A 26 -12.41 -42.17 7.13
C SER A 26 -12.05 -43.29 6.13
N THR A 27 -10.78 -43.38 5.73
CA THR A 27 -10.30 -44.41 4.78
C THR A 27 -10.23 -45.80 5.44
N ILE A 28 -9.79 -45.88 6.71
CA ILE A 28 -9.74 -47.15 7.46
C ILE A 28 -11.14 -47.66 7.80
N ARG A 29 -12.09 -46.79 8.15
CA ARG A 29 -13.49 -47.21 8.39
C ARG A 29 -14.19 -47.74 7.13
N GLN A 30 -13.79 -47.31 5.94
CA GLN A 30 -14.30 -47.88 4.69
C GLN A 30 -13.69 -49.24 4.33
N HIS A 31 -12.46 -49.54 4.76
CA HIS A 31 -11.79 -50.81 4.45
C HIS A 31 -12.10 -51.95 5.43
N VAL A 32 -12.64 -51.67 6.62
CA VAL A 32 -12.90 -52.69 7.67
C VAL A 32 -14.36 -53.18 7.70
N ASN A 33 -15.26 -52.61 6.89
CA ASN A 33 -16.66 -53.05 6.81
C ASN A 33 -16.99 -54.01 5.65
N VAL A 34 -15.98 -54.58 4.98
CA VAL A 34 -16.19 -55.52 3.84
C VAL A 34 -15.51 -56.85 4.12
N THR A 35 -16.04 -57.61 5.07
CA THR A 35 -15.86 -59.07 5.14
C THR A 35 -17.00 -59.73 5.92
N SER A 36 -18.23 -59.60 5.42
CA SER A 36 -19.24 -60.66 5.63
C SER A 36 -20.42 -60.50 4.67
N ALA A 37 -20.62 -61.56 3.90
CA ALA A 37 -21.83 -61.91 3.15
C ALA A 37 -22.08 -61.18 1.81
N ASP A 38 -21.83 -61.97 0.75
CA ASP A 38 -22.66 -62.15 -0.45
C ASP A 38 -23.06 -60.92 -1.28
N GLN A 39 -22.58 -60.84 -2.53
CA GLN A 39 -23.41 -61.06 -3.72
C GLN A 39 -22.59 -60.76 -5.00
N TRP A 40 -22.53 -61.74 -5.90
CA TRP A 40 -22.03 -61.58 -7.26
C TRP A 40 -23.03 -60.76 -8.09
N GLY A 41 -22.60 -59.67 -8.74
CA GLY A 41 -23.39 -59.01 -9.78
C GLY A 41 -23.23 -57.50 -9.91
N HIS A 42 -22.69 -57.07 -11.06
CA HIS A 42 -22.82 -55.77 -11.71
C HIS A 42 -22.14 -54.51 -11.11
N VAL A 43 -21.71 -53.70 -12.08
CA VAL A 43 -21.28 -52.29 -12.02
C VAL A 43 -19.82 -52.08 -11.60
N MET A 44 -18.91 -52.25 -12.56
CA MET A 44 -17.73 -51.38 -12.65
C MET A 44 -18.26 -49.97 -12.93
N SER A 45 -18.72 -49.28 -11.89
CA SER A 45 -18.88 -47.83 -11.94
C SER A 45 -17.49 -47.26 -12.24
N PRO A 46 -17.33 -46.26 -13.11
CA PRO A 46 -16.07 -45.54 -13.13
C PRO A 46 -15.92 -45.01 -11.72
N VAL A 47 -14.90 -45.48 -11.00
CA VAL A 47 -14.36 -44.75 -9.87
C VAL A 47 -13.96 -43.43 -10.48
N MET A 48 -14.86 -42.43 -10.43
CA MET A 48 -14.49 -41.03 -10.56
C MET A 48 -13.46 -40.84 -9.46
N THR A 49 -12.21 -40.92 -9.86
CA THR A 49 -11.07 -40.90 -8.95
C THR A 49 -11.21 -39.64 -8.11
N ALA A 50 -11.04 -39.75 -6.80
CA ALA A 50 -10.96 -38.58 -5.93
C ALA A 50 -9.92 -37.55 -6.46
N ASP A 51 -8.95 -38.04 -7.24
CA ASP A 51 -8.03 -37.29 -8.10
C ASP A 51 -8.74 -36.36 -9.12
N GLN A 52 -9.69 -36.84 -9.92
CA GLN A 52 -10.44 -35.99 -10.87
C GLN A 52 -11.29 -34.90 -10.19
N LEU A 53 -11.91 -35.20 -9.03
CA LEU A 53 -12.68 -34.22 -8.25
C LEU A 53 -11.78 -33.16 -7.59
N GLY A 54 -10.58 -33.57 -7.12
CA GLY A 54 -9.57 -32.66 -6.60
C GLY A 54 -8.98 -31.75 -7.68
N MET A 55 -8.67 -32.32 -8.85
CA MET A 55 -8.09 -31.60 -9.99
C MET A 55 -9.04 -30.52 -10.52
N HIS A 56 -10.36 -30.78 -10.60
CA HIS A 56 -11.34 -29.79 -11.06
C HIS A 56 -11.51 -28.62 -10.06
N THR A 57 -11.44 -28.92 -8.76
CA THR A 57 -11.51 -27.92 -7.68
C THR A 57 -10.27 -27.02 -7.68
N VAL A 58 -9.08 -27.59 -7.80
CA VAL A 58 -7.82 -26.83 -7.85
C VAL A 58 -7.73 -25.96 -9.10
N THR A 59 -8.13 -26.50 -10.26
CA THR A 59 -8.15 -25.76 -11.54
C THR A 59 -9.08 -24.55 -11.46
N PHE A 60 -10.26 -24.69 -10.84
CA PHE A 60 -11.19 -23.58 -10.62
C PHE A 60 -10.55 -22.45 -9.79
N TYR A 61 -9.94 -22.75 -8.64
CA TYR A 61 -9.28 -21.73 -7.82
C TYR A 61 -8.10 -21.06 -8.54
N LEU A 62 -7.30 -21.83 -9.28
CA LEU A 62 -6.20 -21.28 -10.09
C LEU A 62 -6.68 -20.32 -11.17
N VAL A 63 -7.77 -20.65 -11.86
CA VAL A 63 -8.38 -19.75 -12.87
C VAL A 63 -8.90 -18.48 -12.22
N VAL A 64 -9.57 -18.57 -11.06
CA VAL A 64 -10.06 -17.40 -10.32
C VAL A 64 -8.91 -16.51 -9.85
N TYR A 65 -7.88 -17.08 -9.21
CA TYR A 65 -6.70 -16.31 -8.78
C TYR A 65 -5.93 -15.72 -9.97
N GLY A 66 -5.77 -16.48 -11.06
CA GLY A 66 -5.16 -15.99 -12.29
C GLY A 66 -5.93 -14.81 -12.89
N GLY A 67 -7.26 -14.92 -12.97
CA GLY A 67 -8.13 -13.85 -13.44
C GLY A 67 -8.04 -12.59 -12.56
N LEU A 68 -8.03 -12.76 -11.23
CA LEU A 68 -7.85 -11.66 -10.28
C LEU A 68 -6.47 -10.99 -10.44
N ALA A 69 -5.41 -11.77 -10.66
CA ALA A 69 -4.06 -11.24 -10.87
C ALA A 69 -3.96 -10.43 -12.18
N VAL A 70 -4.56 -10.92 -13.26
CA VAL A 70 -4.62 -10.19 -14.55
C VAL A 70 -5.43 -8.91 -14.39
N ALA A 71 -6.61 -8.97 -13.76
CA ALA A 71 -7.43 -7.80 -13.50
C ALA A 71 -6.67 -6.76 -12.64
N ASN A 72 -6.04 -7.18 -11.55
CA ASN A 72 -5.23 -6.31 -10.70
C ASN A 72 -4.07 -5.64 -11.45
N THR A 73 -3.44 -6.38 -12.37
CA THR A 73 -2.36 -5.84 -13.22
C THR A 73 -2.90 -4.75 -14.14
N ILE A 74 -4.03 -4.99 -14.82
CA ILE A 74 -4.68 -3.99 -15.69
C ILE A 74 -5.09 -2.75 -14.88
N PHE A 75 -5.70 -2.93 -13.72
CA PHE A 75 -6.06 -1.82 -12.83
C PHE A 75 -4.83 -1.03 -12.38
N THR A 76 -3.72 -1.71 -12.06
CA THR A 76 -2.47 -1.05 -11.66
C THR A 76 -1.89 -0.22 -12.80
N LEU A 77 -1.90 -0.75 -14.02
CA LEU A 77 -1.47 -0.01 -15.22
C LEU A 77 -2.36 1.20 -15.48
N PHE A 78 -3.68 1.01 -15.52
CA PHE A 78 -4.64 2.09 -15.71
C PHE A 78 -4.45 3.20 -14.67
N ARG A 79 -4.27 2.81 -13.41
CA ARG A 79 -4.00 3.74 -12.31
C ARG A 79 -2.69 4.50 -12.53
N ALA A 80 -1.61 3.85 -12.93
CA ALA A 80 -0.34 4.51 -13.23
C ALA A 80 -0.49 5.56 -14.35
N PHE A 81 -1.19 5.22 -15.44
CA PHE A 81 -1.51 6.17 -16.51
C PHE A 81 -2.36 7.34 -16.02
N LEU A 82 -3.37 7.08 -15.19
CA LEU A 82 -4.23 8.13 -14.64
C LEU A 82 -3.45 9.12 -13.77
N PHE A 83 -2.52 8.63 -12.94
CA PHE A 83 -1.66 9.49 -12.12
C PHE A 83 -0.69 10.31 -12.96
N ALA A 84 -0.05 9.71 -13.96
CA ALA A 84 0.85 10.43 -14.87
C ALA A 84 0.10 11.54 -15.65
N TYR A 85 -1.05 11.19 -16.23
CA TYR A 85 -1.89 12.14 -16.96
C TYR A 85 -2.43 13.25 -16.05
N GLY A 86 -2.94 12.88 -14.87
CA GLY A 86 -3.47 13.81 -13.88
C GLY A 86 -2.41 14.79 -13.37
N GLY A 87 -1.19 14.31 -13.09
CA GLY A 87 -0.05 15.15 -12.68
C GLY A 87 0.30 16.19 -13.74
N ILE A 88 0.43 15.77 -15.00
CA ILE A 88 0.74 16.69 -16.12
C ILE A 88 -0.39 17.73 -16.31
N CYS A 89 -1.65 17.30 -16.23
CA CYS A 89 -2.79 18.21 -16.34
C CYS A 89 -2.80 19.24 -15.20
N ALA A 90 -2.60 18.78 -13.96
CA ALA A 90 -2.52 19.66 -12.79
C ALA A 90 -1.36 20.66 -12.90
N ALA A 91 -0.18 20.21 -13.32
CA ALA A 91 0.99 21.07 -13.53
C ALA A 91 0.73 22.13 -14.61
N ARG A 92 0.11 21.78 -15.73
CA ARG A 92 -0.27 22.75 -16.79
C ARG A 92 -1.27 23.80 -16.29
N VAL A 93 -2.28 23.37 -15.53
CA VAL A 93 -3.27 24.29 -14.94
C VAL A 93 -2.62 25.21 -13.92
N LEU A 94 -1.71 24.70 -13.06
CA LEU A 94 -1.02 25.54 -12.10
C LEU A 94 -0.08 26.53 -12.81
N HIS A 95 0.74 26.06 -13.75
CA HIS A 95 1.67 26.87 -14.51
C HIS A 95 0.97 28.04 -15.20
N SER A 96 -0.14 27.78 -15.90
CA SER A 96 -0.91 28.83 -16.57
C SER A 96 -1.52 29.84 -15.59
N ARG A 97 -2.03 29.40 -14.44
CA ARG A 97 -2.57 30.28 -13.40
C ARG A 97 -1.49 31.15 -12.76
N LEU A 98 -0.36 30.56 -12.40
CA LEU A 98 0.77 31.28 -11.82
C LEU A 98 1.35 32.30 -12.82
N LEU A 99 1.56 31.89 -14.07
CA LEU A 99 2.06 32.79 -15.12
C LEU A 99 1.12 33.98 -15.32
N LYS A 100 -0.19 33.73 -15.42
CA LYS A 100 -1.18 34.81 -15.55
C LYS A 100 -1.16 35.76 -14.36
N SER A 101 -1.04 35.22 -13.14
CA SER A 101 -0.97 36.02 -11.92
C SER A 101 0.29 36.88 -11.86
N ILE A 102 1.44 36.35 -12.27
CA ILE A 102 2.71 37.09 -12.29
C ILE A 102 2.69 38.18 -13.36
N LEU A 103 2.18 37.89 -14.56
CA LEU A 103 2.06 38.88 -15.64
C LEU A 103 1.09 40.02 -15.31
N SER A 104 0.14 39.78 -14.40
CA SER A 104 -0.83 40.78 -13.95
C SER A 104 -0.37 41.53 -12.68
N ALA A 105 0.82 41.23 -12.16
CA ALA A 105 1.34 41.86 -10.94
C ALA A 105 1.85 43.29 -11.22
N PRO A 106 1.70 44.22 -10.27
CA PRO A 106 2.21 45.59 -10.43
C PRO A 106 3.74 45.60 -10.49
N VAL A 107 4.32 46.59 -11.18
CA VAL A 107 5.79 46.72 -11.31
C VAL A 107 6.49 46.79 -9.94
N SER A 108 5.86 47.43 -8.95
CA SER A 108 6.38 47.50 -7.58
C SER A 108 6.59 46.14 -6.90
N PHE A 109 5.90 45.09 -7.34
CA PHE A 109 6.13 43.74 -6.85
C PHE A 109 7.52 43.23 -7.26
N PHE A 110 7.95 43.54 -8.48
CA PHE A 110 9.24 43.12 -9.03
C PHE A 110 10.41 43.92 -8.48
N ASP A 111 10.16 45.13 -7.95
CA ASP A 111 11.18 45.92 -7.25
C ASP A 111 11.51 45.34 -5.86
N VAL A 112 10.51 44.78 -5.18
CA VAL A 112 10.66 44.21 -3.82
C VAL A 112 11.08 42.72 -3.86
N THR A 113 10.66 41.98 -4.88
CA THR A 113 10.95 40.55 -5.00
C THR A 113 11.84 40.25 -6.20
N PRO A 114 13.08 39.74 -5.97
CA PRO A 114 14.00 39.46 -7.06
C PRO A 114 13.44 38.32 -7.95
N ILE A 115 13.56 38.49 -9.26
CA ILE A 115 13.09 37.52 -10.27
C ILE A 115 13.59 36.09 -9.98
N GLY A 116 14.83 35.95 -9.51
CA GLY A 116 15.39 34.64 -9.13
C GLY A 116 14.60 33.92 -8.04
N ARG A 117 14.04 34.64 -7.05
CA ARG A 117 13.19 34.04 -6.00
C ARG A 117 11.85 33.59 -6.56
N ILE A 118 11.28 34.36 -7.48
CA ILE A 118 10.02 34.02 -8.15
C ILE A 118 10.20 32.73 -8.97
N ILE A 119 11.26 32.65 -9.78
CA ILE A 119 11.58 31.46 -10.58
C ILE A 119 11.85 30.26 -9.68
N ASN A 120 12.65 30.40 -8.62
CA ASN A 120 12.94 29.30 -7.70
C ASN A 120 11.67 28.73 -7.06
N ARG A 121 10.76 29.61 -6.62
CA ARG A 121 9.48 29.19 -6.06
C ARG A 121 8.56 28.56 -7.10
N PHE A 122 8.47 29.15 -8.28
CA PHE A 122 7.68 28.63 -9.40
C PHE A 122 8.14 27.21 -9.79
N SER A 123 9.45 27.01 -9.97
CA SER A 123 10.03 25.70 -10.29
C SER A 123 9.80 24.69 -9.17
N SER A 124 10.00 25.07 -7.91
CA SER A 124 9.80 24.17 -6.76
C SER A 124 8.32 23.78 -6.57
N ASP A 125 7.38 24.72 -6.77
CA ASP A 125 5.95 24.47 -6.66
C ASP A 125 5.46 23.57 -7.82
N ILE A 126 5.97 23.77 -9.05
CA ILE A 126 5.66 22.91 -10.20
C ILE A 126 6.21 21.49 -9.97
N TYR A 127 7.48 21.36 -9.56
CA TYR A 127 8.11 20.08 -9.22
C TYR A 127 7.32 19.31 -8.14
N SER A 128 6.75 20.04 -7.19
CA SER A 128 5.93 19.42 -6.13
C SER A 128 4.62 18.84 -6.67
N ILE A 129 4.04 19.45 -7.72
CA ILE A 129 2.75 19.03 -8.28
C ILE A 129 2.88 17.95 -9.35
N ASP A 130 3.92 17.97 -10.17
CA ASP A 130 4.11 16.98 -11.23
C ASP A 130 4.74 15.67 -10.74
N ASP A 131 5.60 15.72 -9.71
CA ASP A 131 6.34 14.55 -9.21
C ASP A 131 5.93 14.15 -7.78
N SER A 132 6.15 15.04 -6.81
CA SER A 132 6.01 14.70 -5.39
C SER A 132 4.57 14.35 -4.98
N LEU A 133 3.60 15.16 -5.42
CA LEU A 133 2.20 15.01 -5.03
C LEU A 133 1.57 13.73 -5.60
N PRO A 134 1.69 13.40 -6.90
CA PRO A 134 1.23 12.13 -7.45
C PRO A 134 1.83 10.91 -6.73
N PHE A 135 3.14 10.97 -6.42
CA PHE A 135 3.82 9.90 -5.69
C PHE A 135 3.24 9.70 -4.28
N ILE A 136 3.09 10.78 -3.50
CA ILE A 136 2.54 10.70 -2.13
C ILE A 136 1.07 10.27 -2.15
N LEU A 137 0.27 10.78 -3.08
CA LEU A 137 -1.14 10.38 -3.23
C LEU A 137 -1.28 8.90 -3.61
N ASN A 138 -0.42 8.39 -4.49
CA ASN A 138 -0.36 6.98 -4.84
C ASN A 138 -0.14 6.12 -3.59
N ILE A 139 0.87 6.44 -2.78
CA ILE A 139 1.15 5.73 -1.52
C ILE A 139 -0.05 5.85 -0.57
N PHE A 140 -0.60 7.05 -0.40
CA PHE A 140 -1.74 7.29 0.49
C PHE A 140 -2.95 6.44 0.10
N LEU A 141 -3.31 6.41 -1.18
CA LEU A 141 -4.43 5.61 -1.68
C LEU A 141 -4.17 4.12 -1.53
N ALA A 142 -2.95 3.65 -1.84
CA ALA A 142 -2.59 2.25 -1.64
C ALA A 142 -2.74 1.82 -0.17
N GLN A 143 -2.27 2.64 0.77
CA GLN A 143 -2.42 2.38 2.20
C GLN A 143 -3.88 2.48 2.66
N ALA A 144 -4.63 3.48 2.18
CA ALA A 144 -6.04 3.65 2.52
C ALA A 144 -6.89 2.45 2.07
N PHE A 145 -6.75 2.01 0.82
CA PHE A 145 -7.45 0.83 0.31
C PHE A 145 -6.96 -0.46 0.97
N GLY A 146 -5.66 -0.59 1.27
CA GLY A 146 -5.12 -1.74 1.99
C GLY A 146 -5.72 -1.88 3.39
N VAL A 147 -5.79 -0.78 4.15
CA VAL A 147 -6.43 -0.76 5.47
C VAL A 147 -7.93 -1.05 5.35
N ALA A 148 -8.63 -0.39 4.43
CA ALA A 148 -10.07 -0.61 4.23
C ALA A 148 -10.38 -2.07 3.86
N GLY A 149 -9.64 -2.66 2.91
CA GLY A 149 -9.79 -4.05 2.51
C GLY A 149 -9.50 -5.02 3.64
N THR A 150 -8.43 -4.79 4.41
CA THR A 150 -8.10 -5.60 5.60
C THR A 150 -9.25 -5.56 6.61
N VAL A 151 -9.76 -4.36 6.92
CA VAL A 151 -10.87 -4.19 7.87
C VAL A 151 -12.12 -4.92 7.37
N VAL A 152 -12.50 -4.78 6.09
CA VAL A 152 -13.69 -5.46 5.53
C VAL A 152 -13.57 -6.98 5.63
N ILE A 153 -12.42 -7.55 5.22
CA ILE A 153 -12.18 -9.00 5.25
C ILE A 153 -12.19 -9.52 6.69
N THR A 154 -11.54 -8.80 7.62
CA THR A 154 -11.53 -9.18 9.04
C THR A 154 -12.92 -9.08 9.66
N CYS A 155 -13.69 -8.03 9.37
CA CYS A 155 -15.07 -7.89 9.85
C CYS A 155 -16.00 -9.00 9.33
N TYR A 156 -15.79 -9.46 8.10
CA TYR A 156 -16.53 -10.59 7.55
C TYR A 156 -16.19 -11.91 8.26
N GLY A 157 -14.90 -12.15 8.54
CA GLY A 157 -14.45 -13.37 9.23
C GLY A 157 -14.75 -13.39 10.74
N LEU A 158 -14.70 -12.23 11.41
CA LEU A 158 -14.90 -12.10 12.84
C LEU A 158 -15.64 -10.78 13.18
N PRO A 159 -16.98 -10.76 13.16
CA PRO A 159 -17.75 -9.53 13.35
C PRO A 159 -17.54 -8.89 14.73
N TRP A 160 -17.24 -9.68 15.76
CA TRP A 160 -16.93 -9.19 17.11
C TRP A 160 -15.66 -8.32 17.18
N PHE A 161 -14.76 -8.41 16.18
CA PHE A 161 -13.56 -7.56 16.09
C PHE A 161 -13.90 -6.06 16.07
N LEU A 162 -15.07 -5.68 15.54
CA LEU A 162 -15.53 -4.29 15.50
C LEU A 162 -15.60 -3.63 16.88
N LEU A 163 -15.93 -4.39 17.93
CA LEU A 163 -16.01 -3.86 19.29
C LEU A 163 -14.64 -3.40 19.80
N VAL A 164 -13.57 -4.08 19.42
CA VAL A 164 -12.18 -3.70 19.77
C VAL A 164 -11.64 -2.64 18.81
N LEU A 165 -12.05 -2.70 17.54
CA LEU A 165 -11.63 -1.73 16.52
C LEU A 165 -12.11 -0.32 16.85
N PHE A 166 -13.33 -0.18 17.38
CA PHE A 166 -13.93 1.12 17.70
C PHE A 166 -13.10 1.99 18.67
N PRO A 167 -12.74 1.52 19.90
CA PRO A 167 -11.90 2.30 20.80
C PRO A 167 -10.49 2.52 20.23
N LEU A 168 -9.96 1.56 19.45
CA LEU A 168 -8.66 1.69 18.81
C LEU A 168 -8.63 2.84 17.79
N VAL A 169 -9.66 2.97 16.95
CA VAL A 169 -9.80 4.07 15.98
C VAL A 169 -9.89 5.42 16.68
N LEU A 170 -10.62 5.49 17.80
CA LEU A 170 -10.75 6.71 18.59
C LEU A 170 -9.38 7.15 19.16
N VAL A 171 -8.64 6.24 19.80
CA VAL A 171 -7.28 6.51 20.29
C VAL A 171 -6.34 6.88 19.15
N TYR A 172 -6.38 6.15 18.04
CA TYR A 172 -5.59 6.46 16.85
C TYR A 172 -5.88 7.87 16.33
N TYR A 173 -7.15 8.27 16.25
CA TYR A 173 -7.55 9.60 15.81
C TYR A 173 -6.98 10.70 16.72
N TYR A 174 -7.06 10.53 18.04
CA TYR A 174 -6.47 11.47 18.99
C TYR A 174 -4.95 11.60 18.81
N ILE A 175 -4.23 10.47 18.77
CA ILE A 175 -2.78 10.44 18.57
C ILE A 175 -2.41 11.06 17.22
N GLN A 176 -3.13 10.72 16.16
CA GLN A 176 -2.87 11.22 14.80
C GLN A 176 -3.05 12.73 14.72
N ASN A 177 -4.09 13.28 15.33
CA ASN A 177 -4.31 14.74 15.35
C ASN A 177 -3.18 15.46 16.11
N TYR A 178 -2.77 14.93 17.26
CA TYR A 178 -1.64 15.49 18.02
C TYR A 178 -0.33 15.41 17.22
N TYR A 179 0.00 14.22 16.70
CA TYR A 179 1.18 13.99 15.88
C TYR A 179 1.24 14.91 14.66
N ARG A 180 0.12 15.08 13.94
CA ARG A 180 0.07 15.97 12.76
C ARG A 180 0.39 17.43 13.11
N ARG A 181 -0.07 17.93 14.26
CA ARG A 181 0.23 19.28 14.73
C ARG A 181 1.71 19.41 15.08
N THR A 182 2.21 18.52 15.93
CA THR A 182 3.61 18.51 16.37
C THR A 182 4.58 18.32 15.22
N SER A 183 4.28 17.43 14.27
CA SER A 183 5.14 17.18 13.09
C SER A 183 5.28 18.41 12.20
N ARG A 184 4.20 19.20 12.03
CA ARG A 184 4.28 20.46 11.26
C ARG A 184 5.16 21.49 11.94
N GLU A 185 5.00 21.68 13.25
CA GLU A 185 5.84 22.60 14.02
C GLU A 185 7.30 22.14 14.04
N LEU A 186 7.55 20.85 14.22
CA LEU A 186 8.90 20.29 14.19
C LEU A 186 9.58 20.53 12.83
N LYS A 187 8.88 20.32 11.71
CA LYS A 187 9.41 20.64 10.37
C LYS A 187 9.72 22.12 10.22
N ARG A 188 8.86 23.01 10.74
CA ARG A 188 9.09 24.46 10.71
C ARG A 188 10.34 24.84 11.53
N LEU A 189 10.45 24.31 12.75
CA LEU A 189 11.61 24.52 13.62
C LEU A 189 12.89 24.02 12.97
N MET A 190 12.88 22.80 12.43
CA MET A 190 14.01 22.25 11.69
C MET A 190 14.43 23.17 10.54
N SER A 191 13.49 23.69 9.75
CA SER A 191 13.80 24.61 8.65
C SER A 191 14.45 25.92 9.13
N VAL A 192 14.03 26.46 10.28
CA VAL A 192 14.58 27.70 10.84
C VAL A 192 15.96 27.48 11.48
N SER A 193 16.16 26.35 12.16
CA SER A 193 17.44 26.01 12.79
C SER A 193 18.53 25.64 11.78
N LEU A 194 18.15 25.09 10.63
CA LEU A 194 19.09 24.61 9.61
C LEU A 194 19.59 25.73 8.67
N SER A 195 18.80 26.79 8.45
CA SER A 195 19.18 27.88 7.55
C SER A 195 20.46 28.63 7.95
N PRO A 196 20.73 28.99 9.23
CA PRO A 196 21.98 29.66 9.59
C PRO A 196 23.20 28.74 9.48
N ILE A 197 23.03 27.44 9.70
CA ILE A 197 24.11 26.46 9.56
C ILE A 197 24.57 26.40 8.09
N TYR A 198 23.62 26.33 7.15
CA TYR A 198 23.95 26.37 5.72
C TYR A 198 24.58 27.71 5.30
N ALA A 199 24.14 28.83 5.88
CA ALA A 199 24.74 30.14 5.63
C ALA A 199 26.20 30.18 6.09
N HIS A 200 26.49 29.77 7.33
CA HIS A 200 27.87 29.73 7.85
C HIS A 200 28.78 28.76 7.10
N PHE A 201 28.24 27.60 6.68
CA PHE A 201 28.99 26.65 5.86
C PHE A 201 29.33 27.24 4.48
N SER A 202 28.39 27.96 3.87
CA SER A 202 28.61 28.66 2.60
C SER A 202 29.63 29.79 2.71
N GLU A 203 29.58 30.58 3.79
CA GLU A 203 30.55 31.66 4.08
C GLU A 203 31.96 31.08 4.23
N THR A 204 32.11 30.02 5.02
CA THR A 204 33.42 29.37 5.25
C THR A 204 34.03 28.81 3.96
N LEU A 205 33.20 28.24 3.07
CA LEU A 205 33.66 27.75 1.76
C LEU A 205 34.05 28.88 0.80
N THR A 206 33.43 30.06 0.94
CA THR A 206 33.71 31.20 0.07
C THR A 206 34.94 31.98 0.53
N ASP A 207 35.19 32.02 1.83
CA ASP A 207 36.38 32.66 2.44
C ASP A 207 37.66 31.80 2.38
N SER A 208 37.63 30.62 1.76
CA SER A 208 38.87 29.87 1.53
C SER A 208 39.71 30.64 0.50
N PRO A 209 40.97 31.03 0.81
CA PRO A 209 41.75 31.88 -0.06
C PRO A 209 41.95 31.21 -1.42
N PRO A 210 41.85 31.96 -2.54
CA PRO A 210 42.18 31.42 -3.84
C PRO A 210 43.64 30.96 -3.79
N TYR A 211 43.87 29.69 -4.13
CA TYR A 211 45.19 29.13 -4.27
C TYR A 211 45.94 29.94 -5.34
N GLU A 212 46.84 30.83 -4.88
CA GLU A 212 47.79 31.54 -5.73
C GLU A 212 48.71 30.50 -6.38
N HIS A 213 48.60 30.37 -7.70
CA HIS A 213 49.58 29.72 -8.56
C HIS A 213 50.11 30.73 -9.56
#